data_AF-A0A351SCK5-F1
#
_entry.id   AF-A0A351SCK5-F1
#
_cell.length_a   1.000
_cell.length_b   1.000
_cell.length_c   1.000
_cell.angle_alpha   90.00
_cell.angle_beta   90.00
_cell.angle_gamma   90.00
#
_symmetry.space_group_name_H-M   'P 1'
#
loop_
_entity.id
_entity.type
_entity.pdbx_description
1 polymer ?
#
loop_
_entity_poly.entity_id
_entity_poly.type
_entity_poly.pdbx_seq_one_letter_code
_entity_poly.pdbx_strand_id
1 'polypeptide(L)'
;MITLLRKVPINFRLWSMLVLTLTALLTVSIYVAYDIKARQLVNKKHQLAELINAAKSTVKYHEEQIQTGKLTREEAETRALSILNSIRGNQDAYLTVLTTDGLVLQHPHQPALVGQSLTQLKDINGKLFVKDIIGQLSP
;
A
#
# COMPACT_ATOMS: atom_id res chain seq x y z
N MET A 1 29.13 45.42 25.69
CA MET A 1 28.64 44.35 24.79
C MET A 1 29.73 43.82 23.83
N ILE A 2 30.58 44.67 23.24
CA ILE A 2 31.59 44.28 22.22
C ILE A 2 32.81 43.53 22.84
N THR A 3 33.06 43.68 24.13
CA THR A 3 34.23 43.13 24.83
C THR A 3 34.16 41.63 25.14
N LEU A 4 32.96 41.02 25.12
CA LEU A 4 32.77 39.59 25.38
C LEU A 4 33.28 38.71 24.22
N LEU A 5 33.20 39.20 22.99
CA LEU A 5 33.61 38.48 21.77
C LEU A 5 35.13 38.48 21.54
N ARG A 6 35.89 39.28 22.31
CA ARG A 6 37.34 39.47 22.09
C ARG A 6 38.21 38.39 22.75
N LYS A 7 37.67 37.63 23.71
CA LYS A 7 38.39 36.55 24.43
C LYS A 7 38.18 35.16 23.83
N VAL A 8 37.40 35.05 22.77
CA VAL A 8 37.12 33.78 22.10
C VAL A 8 38.24 33.51 21.09
N PRO A 9 38.97 32.38 21.21
CA PRO A 9 40.05 32.06 20.28
C PRO A 9 39.49 31.93 18.85
N ILE A 10 40.27 32.35 17.86
CA ILE A 10 39.85 32.39 16.44
C ILE A 10 39.29 31.04 15.97
N ASN A 11 39.89 29.95 16.46
CA ASN A 11 39.48 28.57 16.19
C ASN A 11 38.04 28.32 16.66
N PHE A 12 37.67 28.75 17.86
CA PHE A 12 36.31 28.56 18.37
C PHE A 12 35.28 29.32 17.53
N ARG A 13 35.61 30.52 17.04
CA ARG A 13 34.72 31.27 16.16
C ARG A 13 34.47 30.52 14.84
N LEU A 14 35.52 29.99 14.21
CA LEU A 14 35.41 29.21 12.98
C LEU A 14 34.61 27.91 13.19
N TRP A 15 34.91 27.16 14.26
CA TRP A 15 34.18 25.94 14.60
C TRP A 15 32.71 26.20 14.95
N SER A 16 32.39 27.31 15.63
CA SER A 16 31.01 27.66 15.98
C SER A 16 30.13 27.89 14.75
N MET A 17 30.66 28.53 13.70
CA MET A 17 29.95 28.75 12.44
C MET A 17 29.72 27.43 11.69
N LEU A 18 30.71 26.55 11.71
CA LEU A 18 30.60 25.22 11.11
C LEU A 18 29.54 24.37 11.83
N VAL A 19 29.61 24.29 13.17
CA VAL A 19 28.66 23.53 13.98
C VAL A 19 27.25 24.08 13.83
N LEU A 20 27.07 25.41 13.81
CA LEU A 20 25.77 26.03 13.59
C LEU A 20 25.17 25.64 12.23
N THR A 21 25.99 25.63 11.17
CA THR A 21 25.53 25.27 9.83
C THR A 21 25.19 23.79 9.74
N LEU A 22 26.01 22.91 10.31
CA LEU A 22 25.77 21.47 10.34
C LEU A 22 24.53 21.11 11.17
N THR A 23 24.31 21.77 12.31
CA THR A 23 23.13 21.55 13.14
C THR A 23 21.85 22.03 12.47
N ALA A 24 21.88 23.17 11.79
CA ALA A 24 20.76 23.65 10.98
C ALA A 24 20.44 22.66 9.84
N LEU A 25 21.45 22.21 9.10
CA LEU A 25 21.29 21.23 8.04
C LEU A 25 20.69 19.92 8.57
N LEU A 26 21.25 19.38 9.66
CA LEU A 26 20.78 18.13 10.27
C LEU A 26 19.32 18.22 10.70
N THR A 27 18.92 19.35 11.29
CA THR A 27 17.54 19.57 11.74
C THR A 27 16.56 19.56 10.56
N VAL A 28 16.90 20.24 9.45
CA VAL A 28 16.09 20.23 8.23
C VAL A 28 16.04 18.84 7.62
N SER A 29 17.17 18.13 7.54
CA SER A 29 17.22 16.77 7.00
C SER A 29 16.34 15.80 7.78
N ILE A 30 16.37 15.87 9.12
CA ILE A 30 15.52 15.04 9.98
C ILE A 30 14.04 15.37 9.74
N TYR A 31 13.68 16.65 9.71
CA TYR A 31 12.30 17.09 9.47
C TYR A 31 11.77 16.59 8.12
N VAL A 32 12.55 16.78 7.05
CA VAL A 32 12.21 16.32 5.70
C VAL A 32 12.08 14.80 5.65
N ALA A 33 12.96 14.05 6.34
CA ALA A 33 12.87 12.60 6.38
C ALA A 33 11.57 12.10 7.01
N TYR A 34 11.08 12.76 8.07
CA TYR A 34 9.78 12.43 8.68
C TYR A 34 8.61 12.73 7.74
N ASP A 35 8.60 13.90 7.10
CA ASP A 35 7.56 14.31 6.17
C ASP A 35 7.50 13.38 4.94
N ILE A 36 8.65 13.01 4.37
CA ILE A 36 8.72 12.06 3.24
C ILE A 36 8.10 10.71 3.63
N LYS A 37 8.42 10.17 4.81
CA LYS A 37 7.85 8.88 5.25
C LYS A 37 6.33 8.94 5.35
N ALA A 38 5.79 10.02 5.92
CA ALA A 38 4.34 10.20 6.03
C ALA A 38 3.67 10.28 4.66
N ARG A 39 4.22 11.09 3.74
CA ARG A 39 3.70 11.22 2.36
C ARG A 39 3.82 9.91 1.58
N GLN A 40 4.89 9.16 1.75
CA GLN A 40 5.07 7.86 1.08
C GLN A 40 3.97 6.88 1.46
N LEU A 41 3.57 6.81 2.74
CA LEU A 41 2.49 5.92 3.18
C LEU A 41 1.15 6.31 2.52
N VAL A 42 0.84 7.59 2.51
CA VAL A 42 -0.38 8.12 1.88
C VAL A 42 -0.39 7.83 0.38
N ASN A 43 0.73 8.08 -0.31
CA ASN A 43 0.86 7.81 -1.74
C ASN A 43 0.72 6.31 -2.05
N LYS A 44 1.30 5.42 -1.24
CA LYS A 44 1.11 3.96 -1.40
C LYS A 44 -0.36 3.56 -1.27
N LYS A 45 -1.08 4.13 -0.30
CA LYS A 45 -2.53 3.87 -0.16
C LYS A 45 -3.33 4.34 -1.37
N HIS A 46 -3.04 5.53 -1.89
CA HIS A 46 -3.69 6.03 -3.10
C HIS A 46 -3.40 5.15 -4.32
N GLN A 47 -2.15 4.73 -4.53
CA GLN A 47 -1.79 3.82 -5.62
C GLN A 47 -2.55 2.49 -5.56
N LEU A 48 -2.68 1.91 -4.36
CA LEU A 48 -3.47 0.69 -4.17
C LEU A 48 -4.96 0.92 -4.41
N ALA A 49 -5.50 2.07 -4.00
CA ALA A 49 -6.90 2.42 -4.25
C ALA A 49 -7.20 2.54 -5.76
N GLU A 50 -6.30 3.14 -6.53
CA GLU A 50 -6.43 3.23 -7.99
C GLU A 50 -6.39 1.85 -8.66
N LEU A 51 -5.51 0.94 -8.20
CA LEU A 51 -5.49 -0.45 -8.68
C LEU A 51 -6.82 -1.17 -8.40
N ILE A 52 -7.39 -0.96 -7.20
CA ILE A 52 -8.70 -1.52 -6.84
C ILE A 52 -9.80 -0.90 -7.71
N ASN A 53 -9.76 0.40 -8.01
CA ASN A 53 -10.74 1.05 -8.88
C ASN A 53 -10.68 0.51 -10.31
N ALA A 54 -9.47 0.28 -10.84
CA ALA A 54 -9.27 -0.36 -12.13
C ALA A 54 -9.85 -1.79 -12.13
N ALA A 55 -9.54 -2.58 -11.10
CA ALA A 55 -10.09 -3.93 -10.94
C ALA A 55 -11.62 -3.94 -10.88
N LYS A 56 -12.23 -3.04 -10.10
CA LYS A 56 -13.69 -2.87 -10.04
C LYS A 56 -14.29 -2.53 -11.41
N SER A 57 -13.61 -1.67 -12.18
CA SER A 57 -14.06 -1.30 -13.53
C SER A 57 -14.00 -2.50 -14.48
N THR A 58 -12.98 -3.36 -14.38
CA THR A 58 -12.91 -4.61 -15.14
C THR A 58 -14.07 -5.55 -14.81
N VAL A 59 -14.38 -5.73 -13.52
CA VAL A 59 -15.51 -6.57 -13.09
C VAL A 59 -16.83 -6.01 -13.60
N LYS A 60 -17.06 -4.70 -13.43
CA LYS A 60 -18.26 -4.01 -13.92
C LYS A 60 -18.45 -4.16 -15.43
N TYR A 61 -17.38 -4.01 -16.21
CA TYR A 61 -17.43 -4.22 -17.66
C TYR A 61 -17.92 -5.63 -18.03
N HIS A 62 -17.44 -6.66 -17.31
CA HIS A 62 -17.86 -8.05 -17.55
C HIS A 62 -19.30 -8.29 -17.08
N GLU A 63 -19.72 -7.68 -15.98
CA GLU A 63 -21.11 -7.69 -15.52
C GLU A 63 -22.06 -7.10 -16.58
N GLU A 64 -21.69 -5.97 -17.20
CA GLU A 64 -22.45 -5.37 -18.31
C GLU A 64 -22.52 -6.30 -19.55
N GLN A 65 -21.48 -7.09 -19.82
CA GLN A 65 -21.53 -8.10 -20.89
C GLN A 65 -22.51 -9.25 -20.58
N ILE A 66 -22.65 -9.63 -19.30
CA ILE A 66 -23.67 -10.60 -18.87
C ILE A 66 -25.07 -10.02 -19.09
N GLN A 67 -25.30 -8.77 -18.66
CA GLN A 67 -26.61 -8.11 -18.78
C GLN A 67 -27.07 -7.94 -20.24
N THR A 68 -26.11 -7.74 -21.15
CA THR A 68 -26.38 -7.65 -22.59
C THR A 68 -26.48 -9.01 -23.29
N GLY A 69 -26.36 -10.12 -22.56
CA GLY A 69 -26.45 -11.48 -23.08
C GLY A 69 -25.25 -11.92 -23.93
N LYS A 70 -24.15 -11.15 -23.91
CA LYS A 70 -22.95 -11.43 -24.71
C LYS A 70 -22.05 -12.50 -24.09
N LEU A 71 -22.11 -12.65 -22.77
CA LEU A 71 -21.35 -13.66 -22.02
C LEU A 71 -22.27 -14.35 -21.03
N THR A 72 -22.02 -15.64 -20.81
CA THR A 72 -22.53 -16.34 -19.62
C THR A 72 -21.82 -15.82 -18.37
N ARG A 73 -22.40 -16.09 -17.20
CA ARG A 73 -21.80 -15.70 -15.92
C ARG A 73 -20.44 -16.36 -15.72
N GLU A 74 -20.34 -17.64 -16.03
CA GLU A 74 -19.12 -18.45 -15.89
C GLU A 74 -18.00 -17.93 -16.80
N GLU A 75 -18.32 -17.59 -18.05
CA GLU A 75 -17.36 -17.00 -18.98
C GLU A 75 -16.90 -15.62 -18.53
N ALA A 76 -17.82 -14.79 -18.06
CA ALA A 76 -17.52 -13.45 -17.56
C ALA A 76 -16.62 -13.48 -16.32
N GLU A 77 -16.93 -14.36 -15.35
CA GLU A 77 -16.11 -14.57 -14.15
C GLU A 77 -14.71 -15.08 -14.52
N THR A 78 -14.62 -16.08 -15.40
CA THR A 78 -13.33 -16.63 -15.86
C THR A 78 -12.46 -15.57 -16.54
N ARG A 79 -13.04 -14.76 -17.43
CA ARG A 79 -12.33 -13.68 -18.13
C ARG A 79 -11.90 -12.57 -17.18
N ALA A 80 -12.79 -12.14 -16.28
CA ALA A 80 -12.48 -11.14 -15.28
C ALA A 80 -11.34 -11.60 -14.38
N LEU A 81 -11.41 -12.81 -13.83
CA LEU A 81 -10.35 -13.37 -12.96
C LEU A 81 -9.01 -13.48 -13.69
N SER A 82 -9.01 -13.87 -14.97
CA SER A 82 -7.79 -13.92 -15.79
C SER A 82 -7.14 -12.54 -15.92
N ILE A 83 -7.93 -11.50 -16.21
CA ILE A 83 -7.44 -10.12 -16.30
C ILE A 83 -6.93 -9.64 -14.94
N LEU A 84 -7.73 -9.81 -13.87
CA LEU A 84 -7.32 -9.43 -12.51
C LEU A 84 -6.02 -10.11 -12.08
N ASN A 85 -5.82 -11.37 -12.47
CA ASN A 85 -4.60 -12.13 -12.20
C ASN A 85 -3.37 -11.61 -12.96
N SER A 86 -3.55 -10.82 -14.01
CA SER A 86 -2.46 -10.16 -14.75
C SER A 86 -2.13 -8.76 -14.24
N ILE A 87 -3.02 -8.14 -13.46
CA ILE A 87 -2.77 -6.81 -12.87
C ILE A 87 -1.62 -6.91 -11.87
N ARG A 88 -0.60 -6.08 -12.09
CA ARG A 88 0.53 -5.89 -11.17
C ARG A 88 0.66 -4.41 -10.86
N GLY A 89 0.85 -4.10 -9.58
CA GLY A 89 1.18 -2.77 -9.11
C GLY A 89 2.69 -2.57 -8.99
N ASN A 90 3.08 -1.43 -8.39
CA ASN A 90 4.48 -1.16 -8.10
C ASN A 90 5.01 -2.09 -6.98
N GLN A 91 6.31 -2.40 -7.01
CA GLN A 91 6.97 -3.28 -6.03
C GLN A 91 6.31 -4.67 -5.91
N ASP A 92 5.92 -5.26 -7.04
CA ASP A 92 5.26 -6.57 -7.12
C ASP A 92 3.92 -6.67 -6.36
N ALA A 93 3.25 -5.52 -6.13
CA ALA A 93 1.90 -5.53 -5.58
C ALA A 93 0.95 -6.33 -6.49
N TYR A 94 0.09 -7.12 -5.86
CA TYR A 94 -0.80 -8.04 -6.56
C TYR A 94 -2.21 -7.97 -5.98
N LEU A 95 -3.18 -8.44 -6.77
CA LEU A 95 -4.58 -8.53 -6.36
C LEU A 95 -4.93 -9.99 -6.07
N THR A 96 -5.67 -10.19 -4.99
CA THR A 96 -6.29 -11.46 -4.61
C THR A 96 -7.79 -11.26 -4.57
N VAL A 97 -8.53 -12.20 -5.14
CA VAL A 97 -10.00 -12.18 -5.15
C VAL A 97 -10.51 -13.28 -4.23
N LEU A 98 -11.41 -12.92 -3.33
CA LEU A 98 -12.07 -13.83 -2.39
C LEU A 98 -13.56 -13.48 -2.28
N THR A 99 -14.40 -14.47 -2.02
CA THR A 99 -15.83 -14.27 -1.74
C THR A 99 -16.01 -13.64 -0.36
N THR A 100 -17.21 -13.10 -0.10
CA THR A 100 -17.58 -12.61 1.24
C THR A 100 -17.56 -13.71 2.31
N ASP A 101 -17.62 -14.99 1.92
CA ASP A 101 -17.50 -16.13 2.83
C ASP A 101 -16.04 -16.60 3.02
N GLY A 102 -15.09 -15.86 2.41
CA GLY A 102 -13.65 -16.11 2.53
C GLY A 102 -13.11 -17.24 1.66
N LEU A 103 -13.87 -17.68 0.64
CA LEU A 103 -13.38 -18.61 -0.38
C LEU A 103 -12.48 -17.87 -1.36
N VAL A 104 -11.26 -18.35 -1.57
CA VAL A 104 -10.32 -17.73 -2.52
C VAL A 104 -10.69 -18.12 -3.95
N LEU A 105 -10.95 -17.11 -4.77
CA LEU A 105 -11.21 -17.29 -6.20
C LEU A 105 -9.93 -17.16 -7.03
N GLN A 106 -8.96 -16.34 -6.58
CA GLN A 106 -7.71 -16.13 -7.29
C GLN A 106 -6.62 -15.60 -6.36
N HIS A 107 -5.41 -16.15 -6.46
CA HIS A 107 -4.22 -15.68 -5.73
C HIS A 107 -2.94 -15.85 -6.57
N PRO A 108 -2.22 -14.77 -6.97
CA PRO A 108 -1.09 -14.83 -7.89
C PRO A 108 0.14 -15.59 -7.36
N HIS A 109 0.47 -15.40 -6.08
CA HIS A 109 1.66 -15.99 -5.47
C HIS A 109 1.42 -17.34 -4.79
N GLN A 110 0.17 -17.67 -4.47
CA GLN A 110 -0.19 -18.90 -3.76
C GLN A 110 -1.39 -19.57 -4.44
N PRO A 111 -1.21 -20.08 -5.68
CA PRO A 111 -2.30 -20.71 -6.42
C PRO A 111 -2.89 -21.92 -5.70
N ALA A 112 -2.12 -22.56 -4.81
CA ALA A 112 -2.59 -23.66 -3.97
C ALA A 112 -3.75 -23.26 -3.02
N LEU A 113 -3.91 -21.97 -2.71
CA LEU A 113 -5.01 -21.48 -1.87
C LEU A 113 -6.34 -21.32 -2.62
N VAL A 114 -6.32 -21.33 -3.96
CA VAL A 114 -7.55 -21.18 -4.76
C VAL A 114 -8.49 -22.34 -4.46
N GLY A 115 -9.76 -22.02 -4.17
CA GLY A 115 -10.78 -22.99 -3.74
C GLY A 115 -10.77 -23.32 -2.25
N GLN A 116 -9.85 -22.74 -1.46
CA GLN A 116 -9.84 -22.91 0.00
C GLN A 116 -10.50 -21.73 0.72
N SER A 117 -11.09 -21.98 1.89
CA SER A 117 -11.54 -20.92 2.78
C SER A 117 -10.39 -20.45 3.66
N LEU A 118 -10.10 -19.15 3.64
CA LEU A 118 -9.06 -18.55 4.49
C LEU A 118 -9.60 -17.98 5.80
N THR A 119 -10.88 -18.23 6.14
CA THR A 119 -11.50 -17.72 7.37
C THR A 119 -10.83 -18.24 8.65
N GLN A 120 -10.15 -19.39 8.57
CA GLN A 120 -9.37 -19.98 9.66
C GLN A 120 -7.87 -19.66 9.59
N LEU A 121 -7.41 -18.94 8.56
CA LEU A 121 -6.01 -18.59 8.39
C LEU A 121 -5.59 -17.59 9.47
N LYS A 122 -4.55 -17.95 10.22
CA LYS A 122 -3.98 -17.12 11.28
C LYS A 122 -2.68 -16.47 10.81
N ASP A 123 -2.47 -15.22 11.21
CA ASP A 123 -1.16 -14.59 11.10
C ASP A 123 -0.18 -15.14 12.16
N ILE A 124 1.06 -14.62 12.14
CA ILE A 124 2.11 -14.99 13.11
C ILE A 124 1.72 -14.72 14.58
N ASN A 125 0.75 -13.85 14.82
CA ASN A 125 0.23 -13.50 16.14
C ASN A 125 -1.04 -14.29 16.50
N GLY A 126 -1.47 -15.24 15.66
CA GLY A 126 -2.67 -16.06 15.88
C GLY A 126 -3.97 -15.38 15.44
N LYS A 127 -3.92 -14.22 14.80
CA LYS A 127 -5.08 -13.41 14.42
C LYS A 127 -5.69 -13.87 13.09
N LEU A 128 -7.02 -14.02 13.07
CA LEU A 128 -7.80 -14.38 11.88
C LEU A 128 -8.03 -13.17 10.97
N PHE A 129 -6.97 -12.71 10.30
CA PHE A 129 -7.00 -11.44 9.55
C PHE A 129 -8.01 -11.43 8.39
N VAL A 130 -8.24 -12.57 7.71
CA VAL A 130 -9.23 -12.63 6.61
C VAL A 130 -10.65 -12.44 7.15
N LYS A 131 -10.94 -13.02 8.32
CA LYS A 131 -12.25 -12.85 8.98
C LYS A 131 -12.47 -11.39 9.39
N ASP A 132 -11.43 -10.71 9.87
CA ASP A 132 -11.49 -9.28 10.20
C ASP A 132 -11.74 -8.41 8.97
N ILE A 133 -11.05 -8.70 7.85
CA ILE A 133 -11.25 -7.97 6.58
C ILE A 133 -12.71 -8.11 6.12
N ILE A 134 -13.23 -9.34 6.09
CA ILE A 134 -14.63 -9.62 5.73
C ILE A 134 -15.60 -8.92 6.68
N GLY A 135 -15.31 -8.92 7.98
CA GLY A 135 -16.13 -8.23 8.98
C GLY A 135 -16.22 -6.72 8.77
N GLN A 136 -15.18 -6.09 8.22
CA GLN A 136 -15.19 -4.65 7.88
C GLN A 136 -15.94 -4.34 6.58
N LEU A 137 -16.19 -5.33 5.73
CA LEU A 137 -16.95 -5.19 4.49
C LEU A 137 -18.47 -5.29 4.71
N SER A 138 -18.91 -5.78 5.87
CA SER A 138 -20.31 -5.88 6.24
C SER A 138 -20.75 -4.58 6.97
N PRO A 139 -21.86 -3.94 6.58
CA PRO A 139 -22.39 -2.77 7.28
C PRO A 139 -22.85 -3.08 8.71
#